data_AF-A0A543J3V6-F1
#
_entry.id   AF-A0A543J3V6-F1
#
_cell.length_a   1.000
_cell.length_b   1.000
_cell.length_c   1.000
_cell.angle_alpha   90.00
_cell.angle_beta   90.00
_cell.angle_gamma   90.00
#
_symmetry.space_group_name_H-M   'P 1'
#
loop_
_entity.id
_entity.type
_entity.pdbx_description
1 polymer ?
#
loop_
_entity_poly.entity_id
_entity_poly.type
_entity_poly.pdbx_seq_one_letter_code
_entity_poly.pdbx_strand_id
1 'polypeptide(L)'
;MLSERRVGDGLPPVWPADRYEVICERGESFGSTRDRYHYAKYAMESARALEKAGLARRVLVIRMADDTVIYDRAQGIELPPEEW
;
A
#
# COMPACT_ATOMS: atom_id res chain seq x y z
N MET A 1 -7.58 19.89 -2.78
CA MET A 1 -8.65 18.88 -2.58
C MET A 1 -8.85 18.18 -3.91
N LEU A 2 -8.34 16.95 -4.05
CA LEU A 2 -8.59 16.13 -5.24
C LEU A 2 -10.02 15.59 -5.11
N SER A 3 -10.91 16.14 -5.94
CA SER A 3 -12.29 15.71 -6.04
C SER A 3 -12.32 14.32 -6.66
N GLU A 4 -12.70 13.30 -5.89
CA GLU A 4 -13.07 12.00 -6.45
C GLU A 4 -14.21 12.20 -7.45
N ARG A 5 -13.96 11.75 -8.68
CA ARG A 5 -14.89 11.86 -9.80
C ARG A 5 -16.08 10.96 -9.48
N ARG A 6 -17.29 11.54 -9.38
CA ARG A 6 -18.55 10.77 -9.23
C ARG A 6 -18.61 9.72 -10.34
N VAL A 7 -18.67 8.46 -9.94
CA VAL A 7 -18.82 7.31 -10.84
C VAL A 7 -20.13 7.47 -11.60
N GLY A 8 -20.02 7.66 -12.92
CA GLY A 8 -21.13 7.67 -13.85
C GLY A 8 -21.61 6.24 -14.15
N ASP A 9 -22.92 6.13 -14.38
CA ASP A 9 -23.64 5.00 -14.97
C ASP A 9 -23.44 3.61 -14.35
N GLY A 10 -23.96 3.40 -13.12
CA GLY A 10 -24.62 2.17 -12.62
C GLY A 10 -23.96 0.79 -12.79
N LEU A 11 -22.83 0.70 -13.46
CA LEU A 11 -22.10 -0.49 -13.79
C LEU A 11 -21.04 -0.71 -12.70
N PRO A 12 -20.86 -1.95 -12.24
CA PRO A 12 -19.81 -2.24 -11.29
C PRO A 12 -18.45 -1.87 -11.91
N PRO A 13 -17.50 -1.38 -11.09
CA PRO A 13 -16.17 -1.05 -11.57
C PRO A 13 -15.52 -2.29 -12.19
N VAL A 14 -14.91 -2.12 -13.37
CA VAL A 14 -14.22 -3.19 -14.12
C VAL A 14 -13.07 -3.77 -13.30
N TRP A 15 -12.42 -2.92 -12.52
CA TRP A 15 -11.35 -3.30 -11.61
C TRP A 15 -11.91 -3.46 -10.21
N PRO A 16 -11.49 -4.49 -9.48
CA PRO A 16 -11.86 -4.58 -8.08
C PRO A 16 -11.25 -3.40 -7.31
N ALA A 17 -11.89 -3.00 -6.22
CA ALA A 17 -11.38 -1.90 -5.40
C ALA A 17 -10.00 -2.25 -4.83
N ASP A 18 -9.11 -1.27 -4.79
CA ASP A 18 -7.87 -1.37 -4.05
C ASP A 18 -8.16 -1.61 -2.56
N ARG A 19 -7.37 -2.47 -1.92
CA ARG A 19 -7.54 -2.86 -0.51
C ARG A 19 -6.32 -2.56 0.33
N TYR A 20 -5.17 -2.38 -0.32
CA TYR A 20 -3.88 -2.22 0.33
C TYR A 20 -3.14 -1.02 -0.25
N GLU A 21 -2.45 -0.28 0.60
CA GLU A 21 -1.59 0.84 0.23
C GLU A 21 -0.17 0.55 0.74
N VAL A 22 0.81 0.58 -0.17
CA VAL A 22 2.23 0.53 0.14
C VAL A 22 2.74 1.97 0.23
N ILE A 23 3.22 2.37 1.40
CA ILE A 23 3.84 3.69 1.60
C ILE A 23 5.35 3.51 1.65
N CYS A 24 6.06 4.28 0.84
CA CYS A 24 7.51 4.30 0.76
C CYS A 24 8.03 5.70 1.08
N GLU A 25 8.67 5.85 2.23
CA GLU A 25 9.23 7.10 2.73
C GLU A 25 10.74 7.15 2.43
N ARG A 26 11.22 8.18 1.71
CA ARG A 26 12.63 8.28 1.28
C ARG A 26 13.43 9.38 2.01
N GLY A 27 12.77 10.16 2.86
CA GLY A 27 13.35 11.29 3.60
C GLY A 27 12.82 12.65 3.15
N GLU A 28 13.08 13.70 3.93
CA GLU A 28 12.48 15.04 3.77
C GLU A 28 12.64 15.63 2.35
N SER A 29 13.79 15.42 1.71
CA SER A 29 14.08 15.96 0.38
C SER A 29 13.38 15.22 -0.77
N PHE A 30 12.90 13.99 -0.54
CA PHE A 30 12.35 13.13 -1.58
C PHE A 30 10.87 12.74 -1.35
N GLY A 31 10.33 13.04 -0.16
CA GLY A 31 8.94 12.78 0.20
C GLY A 31 8.59 11.28 0.30
N SER A 32 7.32 10.99 0.03
CA SER A 32 6.75 9.64 0.08
C SER A 32 6.01 9.30 -1.21
N THR A 33 6.07 8.04 -1.64
CA THR A 33 5.16 7.50 -2.66
C THR A 33 4.15 6.56 -2.03
N ARG A 34 2.99 6.43 -2.68
CA ARG A 34 1.89 5.55 -2.25
C ARG A 34 1.40 4.76 -3.44
N ASP A 35 1.55 3.44 -3.38
CA ASP A 35 1.13 2.52 -4.43
C ASP A 35 0.00 1.64 -3.90
N ARG A 36 -1.08 1.51 -4.67
CA ARG A 36 -2.27 0.78 -4.24
C ARG A 36 -2.39 -0.57 -4.93
N TYR A 37 -2.88 -1.55 -4.17
CA TYR A 37 -2.98 -2.93 -4.59
C TYR A 37 -4.32 -3.53 -4.17
N HIS A 38 -4.85 -4.38 -5.03
CA HIS A 38 -6.01 -5.19 -4.69
C HIS A 38 -5.67 -6.37 -3.76
N TYR A 39 -4.50 -7.01 -3.90
CA TYR A 39 -4.11 -8.21 -3.13
C TYR A 39 -2.94 -7.93 -2.17
N ALA A 40 -3.03 -8.42 -0.93
CA ALA A 40 -2.02 -8.24 0.11
C ALA A 40 -0.66 -8.81 -0.31
N LYS A 41 -0.65 -10.01 -0.91
CA LYS A 41 0.59 -10.66 -1.38
C LYS A 41 1.42 -9.77 -2.30
N TYR A 42 0.79 -9.04 -3.23
CA TYR A 42 1.49 -8.16 -4.18
C TYR A 42 1.97 -6.87 -3.51
N ALA A 43 1.19 -6.35 -2.55
CA ALA A 43 1.61 -5.21 -1.74
C ALA A 43 2.85 -5.55 -0.91
N MET A 44 2.87 -6.73 -0.27
CA MET A 44 4.01 -7.20 0.53
C MET A 44 5.24 -7.55 -0.32
N GLU A 45 5.06 -8.17 -1.49
CA GLU A 45 6.16 -8.39 -2.45
C GLU A 45 6.80 -7.06 -2.88
N SER A 46 5.97 -6.06 -3.20
CA SER A 46 6.43 -4.71 -3.52
C SER A 46 7.19 -4.07 -2.35
N ALA A 47 6.64 -4.17 -1.13
CA ALA A 47 7.29 -3.63 0.06
C ALA A 47 8.66 -4.26 0.32
N ARG A 48 8.76 -5.59 0.24
CA ARG A 48 10.03 -6.33 0.37
C ARG A 48 11.03 -5.95 -0.72
N ALA A 49 10.57 -5.73 -1.96
CA ALA A 49 11.43 -5.30 -3.06
C ALA A 49 11.97 -3.87 -2.83
N LEU A 50 11.15 -2.95 -2.34
CA LEU A 50 11.55 -1.59 -2.00
C LEU A 50 12.57 -1.56 -0.84
N GLU A 51 12.33 -2.35 0.20
CA GLU A 51 13.28 -2.53 1.32
C GLU A 51 14.62 -3.09 0.81
N LYS A 52 14.59 -4.14 -0.02
CA LYS A 52 15.80 -4.73 -0.62
C LYS A 52 16.57 -3.74 -1.49
N ALA A 53 15.88 -2.81 -2.16
CA ALA A 53 16.54 -1.78 -2.95
C ALA A 53 17.31 -0.76 -2.08
N GLY A 54 16.97 -0.63 -0.79
CA GLY A 54 17.70 0.22 0.16
C GLY A 54 17.56 1.73 -0.06
N LEU A 55 16.60 2.15 -0.89
CA LEU A 55 16.36 3.56 -1.23
C LEU A 55 15.27 4.21 -0.37
N ALA A 56 14.57 3.42 0.44
CA ALA A 56 13.55 3.87 1.37
C ALA A 56 14.11 3.89 2.80
N ARG A 57 13.70 4.89 3.59
CA ARG A 57 13.91 4.93 5.03
C ARG A 57 12.91 4.06 5.79
N ARG A 58 11.71 3.93 5.25
CA ARG A 58 10.65 3.10 5.79
C ARG A 58 9.70 2.69 4.68
N VAL A 59 9.34 1.41 4.66
CA VAL A 59 8.28 0.88 3.81
C VAL A 59 7.25 0.18 4.68
N LEU A 60 5.98 0.47 4.42
CA LEU A 60 4.86 -0.12 5.16
C LEU A 60 3.69 -0.45 4.24
N VAL A 61 2.93 -1.47 4.62
CA VAL A 61 1.71 -1.90 3.93
C VAL A 61 0.53 -1.74 4.87
N ILE A 62 -0.46 -0.96 4.45
CA ILE A 62 -1.69 -0.68 5.20
C ILE A 62 -2.88 -1.29 4.47
N ARG A 63 -3.77 -1.96 5.23
CA ARG A 63 -5.11 -2.30 4.77
C ARG A 63 -6.00 -1.05 4.84
N MET A 64 -6.52 -0.63 3.69
CA MET A 64 -7.29 0.62 3.57
C MET A 64 -8.66 0.58 4.26
N ALA A 65 -9.19 -0.62 4.56
CA ALA A 65 -10.51 -0.77 5.16
C ALA A 65 -10.55 -0.33 6.64
N ASP A 66 -9.44 -0.46 7.35
CA ASP A 66 -9.35 -0.24 8.81
C ASP A 66 -7.99 0.30 9.28
N ASP A 67 -7.16 0.76 8.35
CA ASP A 67 -5.80 1.27 8.59
C ASP A 67 -4.85 0.28 9.28
N THR A 68 -5.16 -1.03 9.25
CA THR A 68 -4.29 -2.05 9.83
C THR A 68 -2.96 -2.12 9.08
N VAL A 69 -1.85 -1.96 9.80
CA VAL A 69 -0.50 -2.19 9.27
C VAL A 69 -0.21 -3.69 9.26
N ILE A 70 -0.07 -4.26 8.07
CA ILE A 70 0.24 -5.69 7.90
C ILE A 70 1.72 -5.96 7.62
N TYR A 71 2.47 -4.90 7.28
CA TYR A 71 3.92 -4.95 7.11
C TYR A 71 4.53 -3.60 7.53
N ASP A 72 5.53 -3.65 8.40
CA ASP A 72 6.42 -2.53 8.74
C ASP A 72 7.69 -3.12 9.36
N ARG A 73 8.77 -3.15 8.58
CA ARG A 73 10.03 -3.75 9.03
C ARG A 73 10.66 -2.98 10.19
N ALA A 74 10.49 -1.67 10.25
CA ALA A 74 11.06 -0.83 11.31
C ALA A 74 10.39 -1.10 12.67
N GLN A 75 9.12 -1.53 12.67
CA GLN A 75 8.38 -1.93 13.86
C GLN A 75 8.35 -3.46 14.09
N GLY A 76 9.01 -4.24 13.23
CA GLY A 76 9.02 -5.70 13.33
C GLY A 76 7.68 -6.36 12.97
N ILE A 77 6.82 -5.68 12.21
CA ILE A 77 5.51 -6.18 11.78
C ILE A 77 5.65 -6.87 10.43
N GLU A 78 5.27 -8.14 10.37
CA GLU A 78 5.14 -8.90 9.12
C GLU A 78 4.07 -9.98 9.31
N LEU A 79 2.83 -9.67 8.94
CA LEU A 79 1.70 -10.59 9.05
C LEU A 79 1.62 -11.48 7.79
N PRO A 80 1.10 -12.72 7.89
CA PRO A 80 1.00 -13.61 6.74
C PRO A 80 0.04 -13.03 5.66
N PRO A 81 0.48 -12.76 4.42
CA PRO A 81 -0.36 -12.14 3.39
C PRO A 81 -1.59 -12.97 3.02
N GLU A 82 -1.57 -14.28 3.27
CA GLU A 82 -2.68 -15.19 2.98
C GLU A 82 -3.88 -14.99 3.93
N GLU A 83 -3.67 -14.32 5.06
CA GLU A 83 -4.70 -14.02 6.06
C GLU A 83 -5.42 -12.67 5.79
N TRP A 84 -5.05 -11.96 4.72
CA TRP A 84 -5.51 -10.60 4.40
C TRP A 84 -6.02 -10.42 2.96
#